data_AF-A0A2V6SAY2-F1
#
_entry.id   AF-A0A2V6SAY2-F1
#
_cell.length_a   1.000
_cell.length_b   1.000
_cell.length_c   1.000
_cell.angle_alpha   90.00
_cell.angle_beta   90.00
_cell.angle_gamma   90.00
#
_symmetry.space_group_name_H-M   'P 1'
#
loop_
_entity.id
_entity.type
_entity.pdbx_description
1 polymer ?
#
loop_
_entity_poly.entity_id
_entity_poly.type
_entity_poly.pdbx_seq_one_letter_code
_entity_poly.pdbx_strand_id
1 'polypeptide(L)'
;MSKATPAGLPEAQGLYSPGHEHDACGVGFVVDMKGRRSHAIVAQALEVLKNLLHRGACGCEVNTGDGAGILIQIPHAFLTRECARLGITLPAPKRYGAGLVFLPRDAAQAARCRELLATIVAEEGQTLLGWRPVPTDDSPVGPSARAVEP
;
A
#
# COMPACT_ATOMS: atom_id res chain seq x y z
N MET A 1 -43.77 8.98 -1.28
CA MET A 1 -43.35 7.69 -0.65
C MET A 1 -42.14 8.00 0.23
N SER A 2 -42.33 8.05 1.55
CA SER A 2 -41.23 8.31 2.51
C SER A 2 -40.33 7.08 2.56
N LYS A 3 -39.07 7.22 2.14
CA LYS A 3 -38.06 6.17 2.32
C LYS A 3 -37.66 6.22 3.79
N ALA A 4 -37.78 5.09 4.48
CA ALA A 4 -37.37 4.96 5.88
C ALA A 4 -35.90 5.34 6.04
N THR A 5 -35.61 6.17 7.05
CA THR A 5 -34.25 6.56 7.43
C THR A 5 -33.50 5.30 7.88
N PRO A 6 -32.27 5.03 7.39
CA PRO A 6 -31.44 3.94 7.89
C PRO A 6 -31.23 4.09 9.40
N ALA A 7 -31.34 2.98 10.15
CA ALA A 7 -31.23 3.02 11.61
C ALA A 7 -29.86 3.56 12.05
N GLY A 8 -29.86 4.59 12.91
CA GLY A 8 -28.66 5.18 13.50
C GLY A 8 -28.16 6.48 12.85
N LEU A 9 -28.77 6.94 11.75
CA LEU A 9 -28.43 8.24 11.14
C LEU A 9 -29.28 9.39 11.71
N PRO A 10 -28.75 10.63 11.79
CA PRO A 10 -29.53 11.81 12.12
C PRO A 10 -30.71 12.00 11.16
N GLU A 11 -31.79 12.65 11.61
CA GLU A 11 -32.86 13.06 10.69
C GLU A 11 -32.35 14.10 9.69
N ALA A 12 -33.03 14.21 8.54
CA ALA A 12 -32.69 15.20 7.52
C ALA A 12 -32.75 16.63 8.11
N GLN A 13 -31.63 17.35 8.07
CA GLN A 13 -31.51 18.68 8.65
C GLN A 13 -30.76 19.64 7.70
N GLY A 14 -31.41 20.73 7.31
CA GLY A 14 -30.82 21.67 6.36
C GLY A 14 -30.55 21.02 5.01
N LEU A 15 -29.30 21.07 4.53
CA LEU A 15 -28.87 20.39 3.30
C LEU A 15 -28.49 18.91 3.51
N TYR A 16 -28.50 18.43 4.76
CA TYR A 16 -28.21 17.03 5.07
C TYR A 16 -29.39 16.12 4.69
N SER A 17 -29.12 15.11 3.87
CA SER A 17 -30.07 14.05 3.50
C SER A 17 -29.48 12.69 3.86
N PRO A 18 -30.07 11.94 4.81
CA PRO A 18 -29.58 10.61 5.22
C PRO A 18 -29.58 9.60 4.05
N GLY A 19 -30.41 9.82 3.03
CA GLY A 19 -30.43 8.99 1.83
C GLY A 19 -29.22 9.19 0.89
N HIS A 20 -28.37 10.18 1.16
CA HIS A 20 -27.09 10.42 0.47
C HIS A 20 -25.88 10.11 1.36
N GLU A 21 -26.10 9.59 2.57
CA GLU A 21 -25.01 9.10 3.41
C GLU A 21 -24.44 7.84 2.76
N HIS A 22 -23.16 7.90 2.39
CA HIS A 22 -22.46 6.79 1.78
C HIS A 22 -21.17 6.56 2.54
N ASP A 23 -21.02 5.34 3.06
CA ASP A 23 -19.74 4.87 3.55
C ASP A 23 -18.75 4.87 2.38
N ALA A 24 -17.68 5.65 2.49
CA ALA A 24 -16.71 5.78 1.42
C ALA A 24 -15.30 5.83 2.00
N CYS A 25 -14.45 4.93 1.53
CA CYS A 25 -13.02 4.96 1.81
C CYS A 25 -12.42 6.32 1.41
N GLY A 26 -11.53 6.83 2.26
CA GLY A 26 -10.77 8.04 1.95
C GLY A 26 -9.74 7.79 0.85
N VAL A 27 -9.71 8.63 -0.18
CA VAL A 27 -8.64 8.66 -1.18
C VAL A 27 -8.13 10.10 -1.31
N GLY A 28 -6.82 10.26 -1.47
CA GLY A 28 -6.19 11.55 -1.73
C GLY A 28 -4.94 11.39 -2.57
N PHE A 29 -4.48 12.49 -3.17
CA PHE A 29 -3.24 12.52 -3.93
C PHE A 29 -2.49 13.81 -3.64
N VAL A 30 -1.15 13.74 -3.74
CA VAL A 30 -0.26 14.89 -3.59
C VAL A 30 0.65 14.92 -4.82
N VAL A 31 0.78 16.08 -5.45
CA VAL A 31 1.58 16.26 -6.65
C VAL A 31 2.36 17.57 -6.60
N ASP A 32 3.63 17.54 -7.01
CA ASP A 32 4.36 18.75 -7.36
C ASP A 32 4.11 19.07 -8.84
N MET A 33 3.44 20.19 -9.11
CA MET A 33 3.04 20.58 -10.48
C MET A 33 4.23 20.82 -11.43
N LYS A 34 5.43 21.06 -10.89
CA LYS A 34 6.65 21.25 -11.68
C LYS A 34 7.41 19.92 -11.87
N GLY A 35 6.87 18.80 -11.39
CA GLY A 35 7.47 17.47 -11.49
C GLY A 35 8.73 17.29 -10.64
N ARG A 36 8.97 18.15 -9.64
CA ARG A 36 10.15 18.04 -8.78
C ARG A 36 9.99 16.89 -7.80
N ARG A 37 11.00 16.02 -7.73
CA ARG A 37 11.01 14.88 -6.80
C ARG A 37 11.48 15.34 -5.43
N SER A 38 10.69 15.05 -4.39
CA SER A 38 11.05 15.37 -3.01
C SER A 38 10.42 14.38 -2.03
N HIS A 39 11.13 14.06 -0.95
CA HIS A 39 10.58 13.29 0.16
C HIS A 39 9.41 14.02 0.85
N ALA A 40 9.32 15.35 0.71
CA ALA A 40 8.20 16.13 1.23
C ALA A 40 6.83 15.63 0.70
N ILE A 41 6.76 15.19 -0.55
CA ILE A 41 5.52 14.66 -1.16
C ILE A 41 5.09 13.36 -0.46
N VAL A 42 6.04 12.50 -0.09
CA VAL A 42 5.76 11.26 0.66
C VAL A 42 5.25 11.59 2.05
N ALA A 43 5.91 12.53 2.74
CA ALA A 43 5.47 12.97 4.07
C ALA A 43 4.06 13.56 4.04
N GLN A 44 3.74 14.37 3.03
CA GLN A 44 2.40 14.92 2.82
C GLN A 44 1.36 13.82 2.52
N ALA A 45 1.69 12.82 1.71
CA ALA A 45 0.79 11.70 1.45
C ALA A 45 0.49 10.88 2.71
N LEU A 46 1.48 10.68 3.58
CA LEU A 46 1.27 10.03 4.89
C LEU A 46 0.39 10.89 5.81
N GLU A 47 0.54 12.22 5.77
CA GLU A 47 -0.31 13.12 6.53
C GLU A 47 -1.75 13.09 6.03
N VAL A 48 -1.97 13.00 4.72
CA VAL A 48 -3.30 12.77 4.14
C VAL A 48 -3.92 11.48 4.67
N LEU A 49 -3.17 10.36 4.69
CA LEU A 49 -3.68 9.10 5.25
C LEU A 49 -4.10 9.23 6.72
N LYS A 50 -3.29 9.89 7.56
CA LYS A 50 -3.66 10.14 8.97
C LYS A 50 -4.94 10.94 9.09
N ASN A 51 -5.09 11.97 8.26
CA ASN A 51 -6.28 12.81 8.26
C ASN A 51 -7.52 12.08 7.73
N LEU A 52 -7.35 11.00 6.97
CA LEU A 52 -8.44 10.13 6.49
C LEU A 52 -8.80 9.01 7.48
N LEU A 53 -8.19 8.94 8.66
CA LEU A 53 -8.46 7.90 9.66
C LEU A 53 -9.94 7.82 10.05
N HIS A 54 -10.64 8.96 10.14
CA HIS A 54 -12.07 9.02 10.43
C HIS A 54 -12.97 8.38 9.34
N ARG A 55 -12.39 8.07 8.18
CA ARG A 55 -13.03 7.35 7.06
C ARG A 55 -12.48 5.94 6.88
N GLY A 56 -11.62 5.50 7.79
CA GLY A 56 -11.12 4.14 7.83
C GLY A 56 -12.15 3.25 8.52
N ALA A 57 -12.49 2.13 7.88
CA ALA A 57 -13.17 1.06 8.58
C ALA A 57 -12.21 0.49 9.65
N CYS A 58 -12.70 0.42 10.89
CA CYS A 58 -12.02 -0.26 11.97
C CYS A 58 -12.41 -1.74 11.90
N GLY A 59 -11.43 -2.64 11.92
CA GLY A 59 -11.68 -4.06 12.06
C GLY A 59 -12.27 -4.39 13.43
N CYS A 60 -12.36 -5.69 13.74
CA CYS A 60 -12.86 -6.16 15.05
C CYS A 60 -12.04 -5.69 16.27
N GLU A 61 -10.87 -5.09 16.04
CA GLU A 61 -9.89 -4.67 17.05
C GLU A 61 -9.43 -3.25 16.76
N VAL A 62 -9.14 -2.46 17.80
CA VAL A 62 -8.75 -1.04 17.68
C VAL A 62 -7.49 -0.82 16.84
N ASN A 63 -6.59 -1.81 16.80
CA ASN A 63 -5.32 -1.78 16.07
C ASN A 63 -5.33 -2.63 14.79
N THR A 64 -6.50 -3.01 14.30
CA THR A 64 -6.69 -3.63 12.99
C THR A 64 -7.57 -2.74 12.13
N GLY A 65 -7.09 -2.40 10.93
CA GLY A 65 -7.87 -1.70 9.91
C GLY A 65 -7.96 -2.54 8.64
N ASP A 66 -8.90 -2.20 7.77
CA ASP A 66 -9.14 -2.93 6.51
C ASP A 66 -7.99 -2.77 5.50
N GLY A 67 -7.25 -1.66 5.58
CA GLY A 67 -6.06 -1.43 4.77
C GLY A 67 -5.75 0.05 4.57
N ALA A 68 -4.46 0.35 4.45
CA ALA A 68 -3.97 1.68 4.08
C ALA A 68 -2.70 1.53 3.23
N GLY A 69 -2.46 2.46 2.32
CA GLY A 69 -1.29 2.42 1.47
C GLY A 69 -1.08 3.70 0.68
N ILE A 70 0.14 3.88 0.19
CA ILE A 70 0.49 4.94 -0.76
C ILE A 70 1.11 4.30 -2.01
N LEU A 71 0.77 4.86 -3.17
CA LEU A 71 1.45 4.55 -4.42
C LEU A 71 2.39 5.70 -4.77
N ILE A 72 3.66 5.39 -5.00
CA ILE A 72 4.68 6.38 -5.36
C ILE A 72 5.40 5.98 -6.64
N GLN A 73 6.06 6.95 -7.27
CA GLN A 73 6.99 6.69 -8.36
C GLN A 73 8.20 5.87 -7.85
N ILE A 74 8.83 5.09 -8.73
CA ILE A 74 10.06 4.34 -8.41
C ILE A 74 11.12 5.29 -7.82
N PRO A 75 11.49 5.12 -6.53
CA PRO A 75 12.43 6.00 -5.85
C PRO A 75 13.87 5.56 -6.15
N HIS A 76 14.33 5.83 -7.37
CA HIS A 76 15.59 5.29 -7.91
C HIS A 76 16.81 5.49 -7.00
N ALA A 77 17.01 6.70 -6.45
CA ALA A 77 18.14 6.97 -5.56
C ALA A 77 18.11 6.13 -4.27
N PHE A 78 16.92 5.90 -3.73
CA PHE A 78 16.73 5.03 -2.57
C PHE A 78 17.03 3.57 -2.95
N LEU A 79 16.39 3.05 -4.00
CA LEU A 79 16.56 1.65 -4.40
C LEU A 79 17.99 1.32 -4.77
N THR A 80 18.70 2.22 -5.48
CA THR A 80 20.11 2.02 -5.83
C THR A 80 20.98 1.82 -4.60
N ARG A 81 20.80 2.68 -3.58
CA ARG A 81 21.54 2.57 -2.32
C ARG A 81 21.21 1.29 -1.56
N GLU A 82 19.93 0.94 -1.44
CA GLU A 82 19.51 -0.23 -0.67
C GLU A 82 19.86 -1.55 -1.37
N CYS A 83 19.74 -1.62 -2.70
CA CYS A 83 20.13 -2.79 -3.50
C CYS A 83 21.65 -3.00 -3.52
N ALA A 84 22.45 -1.94 -3.56
CA ALA A 84 23.91 -2.04 -3.51
C ALA A 84 24.41 -2.73 -2.23
N ARG A 85 23.74 -2.52 -1.08
CA ARG A 85 24.05 -3.23 0.18
C ARG A 85 23.84 -4.74 0.11
N LEU A 86 23.04 -5.21 -0.85
CA LEU A 86 22.76 -6.62 -1.10
C LEU A 86 23.57 -7.17 -2.29
N GLY A 87 24.52 -6.40 -2.83
CA GLY A 87 25.28 -6.78 -4.01
C GLY A 87 24.49 -6.69 -5.33
N ILE A 88 23.30 -6.08 -5.32
CA ILE A 88 22.45 -5.93 -6.52
C ILE A 88 22.78 -4.57 -7.16
N THR A 89 23.31 -4.61 -8.38
CA THR A 89 23.58 -3.40 -9.17
C THR A 89 22.36 -3.07 -10.04
N LEU A 90 21.71 -1.94 -9.78
CA LEU A 90 20.56 -1.50 -10.57
C LEU A 90 20.99 -0.73 -11.82
N PRO A 91 20.36 -0.98 -12.98
CA PRO A 91 20.46 -0.14 -14.16
C PRO A 91 20.00 1.31 -13.90
N ALA A 92 20.28 2.19 -14.87
CA ALA A 92 19.80 3.56 -14.88
C ALA A 92 18.26 3.66 -14.75
N PRO A 93 17.70 4.81 -14.33
CA PRO A 93 16.26 5.01 -14.26
C PRO A 93 15.57 4.59 -15.56
N LYS A 94 14.39 3.95 -15.46
CA LYS A 94 13.60 3.44 -16.59
C LYS A 94 14.25 2.27 -17.36
N ARG A 95 15.37 1.73 -16.90
CA ARG A 95 16.03 0.53 -17.46
C ARG A 95 15.85 -0.72 -16.59
N TYR A 96 15.02 -0.64 -15.55
CA TYR A 96 14.67 -1.75 -14.68
C TYR A 96 13.24 -1.59 -14.16
N GLY A 97 12.61 -2.71 -13.81
CA GLY A 97 11.37 -2.78 -13.04
C GLY A 97 11.65 -3.16 -11.59
N ALA A 98 10.77 -2.75 -10.69
CA ALA A 98 10.76 -3.21 -9.31
C ALA A 98 9.30 -3.41 -8.89
N GLY A 99 9.03 -4.47 -8.13
CA GLY A 99 7.70 -4.82 -7.64
C GLY A 99 7.73 -5.19 -6.17
N LEU A 100 6.59 -5.02 -5.50
CA LEU A 100 6.34 -5.57 -4.17
C LEU A 100 5.61 -6.90 -4.38
N VAL A 101 6.11 -7.96 -3.75
CA VAL A 101 5.56 -9.31 -3.87
C VAL A 101 5.31 -9.83 -2.47
N PHE A 102 4.06 -10.18 -2.18
CA PHE A 102 3.68 -10.94 -1.01
C PHE A 102 3.86 -12.42 -1.29
N LEU A 103 4.56 -13.11 -0.40
CA LEU A 103 4.88 -14.54 -0.52
C LEU A 103 4.19 -15.30 0.60
N PRO A 104 4.04 -16.63 0.48
CA PRO A 104 3.61 -17.45 1.61
C PRO A 104 4.63 -17.42 2.76
N ARG A 105 4.15 -17.52 4.00
CA ARG A 105 4.99 -17.64 5.20
C ARG A 105 5.85 -18.91 5.24
N ASP A 106 5.34 -19.98 4.64
CA ASP A 106 6.08 -21.24 4.53
C ASP A 106 7.25 -21.09 3.56
N ALA A 107 8.47 -21.39 4.04
CA ALA A 107 9.70 -21.13 3.29
C ALA A 107 9.79 -21.93 1.99
N ALA A 108 9.28 -23.17 1.96
CA ALA A 108 9.30 -24.01 0.76
C ALA A 108 8.33 -23.47 -0.31
N GLN A 109 7.12 -23.07 0.09
CA GLN A 109 6.16 -22.42 -0.79
C GLN A 109 6.69 -21.07 -1.30
N ALA A 110 7.29 -20.26 -0.42
CA ALA A 110 7.92 -19.01 -0.82
C ALA A 110 9.02 -19.22 -1.86
N ALA A 111 9.90 -20.22 -1.66
CA ALA A 111 10.96 -20.56 -2.61
C ALA A 111 10.37 -20.94 -3.98
N ARG A 112 9.34 -21.79 -3.99
CA ARG A 112 8.63 -22.18 -5.22
C ARG A 112 8.00 -20.98 -5.95
N CYS A 113 7.40 -20.04 -5.22
CA CYS A 113 6.88 -18.81 -5.81
C CYS A 113 7.98 -17.94 -6.44
N ARG A 114 9.15 -17.83 -5.78
CA ARG A 114 10.30 -17.09 -6.33
C ARG A 114 10.87 -17.75 -7.58
N GLU A 115 10.95 -19.08 -7.59
CA GLU A 115 11.37 -19.86 -8.75
C GLU A 115 10.42 -19.66 -9.93
N LEU A 116 9.11 -19.75 -9.70
CA LEU A 116 8.11 -19.51 -10.74
C LEU A 116 8.24 -18.09 -11.33
N LEU A 117 8.41 -17.07 -10.47
CA LEU A 117 8.61 -15.71 -10.93
C LEU A 117 9.91 -15.59 -11.75
N ALA A 118 10.99 -16.22 -11.32
CA ALA A 118 12.26 -16.22 -12.05
C ALA A 118 12.13 -16.88 -13.44
N THR A 119 11.39 -17.99 -13.54
CA THR A 119 11.08 -18.66 -14.81
C THR A 119 10.32 -17.72 -15.75
N ILE A 120 9.23 -17.10 -15.28
CA ILE A 120 8.43 -16.18 -16.11
C ILE A 120 9.27 -14.97 -16.55
N VAL A 121 10.08 -14.40 -15.66
CA VAL A 121 10.98 -13.29 -16.01
C VAL A 121 11.95 -13.69 -17.14
N ALA A 122 12.49 -14.91 -17.11
CA ALA A 122 13.36 -15.42 -18.16
C ALA A 122 12.59 -15.70 -19.48
N GLU A 123 11.39 -16.26 -19.40
CA GLU A 123 10.50 -16.51 -20.55
C GLU A 123 10.14 -15.21 -21.29
N GLU A 124 9.94 -14.11 -20.54
CA GLU A 124 9.69 -12.76 -21.08
C GLU A 124 10.98 -12.03 -21.53
N GLY A 125 12.11 -12.74 -21.59
CA GLY A 125 13.39 -12.21 -22.07
C GLY A 125 14.02 -11.17 -21.14
N GLN A 126 13.63 -11.13 -19.87
CA GLN A 126 14.16 -10.23 -18.86
C GLN A 126 15.20 -10.93 -17.97
N THR A 127 15.89 -10.17 -17.12
CA THR A 127 16.83 -10.71 -16.14
C THR A 127 16.38 -10.35 -14.74
N LEU A 128 16.22 -11.36 -13.89
CA LEU A 128 15.94 -11.15 -12.48
C LEU A 128 17.20 -10.64 -11.77
N LEU A 129 17.19 -9.36 -11.38
CA LEU A 129 18.35 -8.72 -10.72
C LEU A 129 18.55 -9.18 -9.28
N GLY A 130 17.48 -9.61 -8.59
CA GLY A 130 17.55 -10.13 -7.23
C GLY A 130 16.32 -9.81 -6.39
N TRP A 131 16.35 -10.28 -5.14
CA TRP A 131 15.30 -10.07 -4.15
C TRP A 131 15.81 -9.15 -3.04
N ARG A 132 14.99 -8.19 -2.64
CA ARG A 132 15.25 -7.34 -1.46
C ARG A 132 14.17 -7.63 -0.42
N PRO A 133 14.51 -8.11 0.79
CA PRO A 133 13.54 -8.17 1.88
C PRO A 133 13.11 -6.75 2.25
N VAL A 134 11.80 -6.54 2.38
CA VAL A 134 11.26 -5.25 2.82
C VAL A 134 11.29 -5.24 4.35
N PRO A 135 11.98 -4.28 4.99
CA PRO A 135 11.94 -4.17 6.45
C PRO A 135 10.52 -3.78 6.89
N THR A 136 9.96 -4.54 7.84
CA THR A 136 8.64 -4.33 8.44
C THR A 136 8.74 -4.34 9.97
N ASP A 137 7.74 -3.75 10.62
CA ASP A 137 7.53 -3.80 12.08
C ASP A 137 6.04 -4.08 12.30
N ASP A 138 5.73 -5.32 12.70
CA ASP A 138 4.37 -5.81 12.93
C ASP A 138 3.92 -5.64 14.38
N SER A 139 4.77 -5.08 15.26
CA SER A 139 4.44 -4.87 16.68
C SER A 139 3.18 -4.04 16.95
N PRO A 140 2.79 -3.03 16.14
CA PRO A 140 1.54 -2.30 16.36
C PRO A 140 0.30 -2.98 15.75
N VAL A 141 0.47 -4.03 14.94
CA VAL A 141 -0.61 -4.65 14.16
C VAL A 141 -1.46 -5.58 15.04
N GLY A 142 -2.78 -5.51 14.93
CA GLY A 142 -3.68 -6.40 15.67
C GLY A 142 -3.54 -7.88 15.28
N PRO A 143 -3.82 -8.82 16.19
CA PRO A 143 -3.55 -10.24 16.00
C PRO A 143 -4.31 -10.85 14.81
N SER A 144 -5.50 -10.33 14.48
CA SER A 144 -6.25 -10.78 13.31
C SER A 144 -5.51 -10.51 11.98
N ALA A 145 -4.96 -9.30 11.80
CA ALA A 145 -4.14 -8.97 10.64
C ALA A 145 -2.78 -9.68 10.66
N ARG A 146 -2.12 -9.79 11.82
CA ARG A 146 -0.85 -10.52 11.97
C ARG A 146 -0.97 -12.01 11.65
N ALA A 147 -2.12 -12.62 11.95
CA ALA A 147 -2.34 -14.04 11.66
C ALA A 147 -2.30 -14.34 10.16
N VAL A 148 -2.68 -13.36 9.33
CA VAL A 148 -2.77 -13.46 7.86
C VAL A 148 -1.70 -12.64 7.13
N GLU A 149 -0.73 -12.08 7.84
CA GLU A 149 0.42 -11.39 7.24
C GLU A 149 1.17 -12.34 6.28
N PRO A 150 1.51 -11.89 5.06
CA PRO A 150 2.21 -12.71 4.08
C PRO A 150 3.68 -12.96 4.42
#